data_AF-A0A519HPR7-F1
#
_entry.id   AF-A0A519HPR7-F1
#
_cell.length_a   1.000
_cell.length_b   1.000
_cell.length_c   1.000
_cell.angle_alpha   90.00
_cell.angle_beta   90.00
_cell.angle_gamma   90.00
#
_symmetry.space_group_name_H-M   'P 1'
#
loop_
_entity.id
_entity.type
_entity.pdbx_description
1 polymer ?
#
loop_
_entity_poly.entity_id
_entity_poly.type
_entity_poly.pdbx_seq_one_letter_code
_entity_poly.pdbx_strand_id
1 'polypeptide(L)'
;MTDAPLRRLADLPGVDAFELKALMKPRLADPDERHDNPEVDDTARLAFGLTLDEAEAVVLPADWPAHLQRLDRQSPADLVAAFEAEGWDVTDAKHKPLRVLPLFALPLALAARGVAGELPFVAEPDHPTTDWGSNLKADAARFRKR
;
A
#
# COMPACT_ATOMS: atom_id res chain seq x y z
N MET A 1 -19.28 -3.99 11.78
CA MET A 1 -18.41 -2.82 11.56
C MET A 1 -17.94 -2.94 10.14
N THR A 2 -18.35 -2.04 9.26
CA THR A 2 -17.82 -1.99 7.89
C THR A 2 -16.38 -1.54 8.03
N ASP A 3 -15.45 -2.48 7.96
CA ASP A 3 -14.02 -2.18 7.92
C ASP A 3 -13.77 -1.33 6.67
N ALA A 4 -13.11 -0.19 6.82
CA ALA A 4 -12.76 0.63 5.67
C ALA A 4 -11.82 -0.20 4.76
N PRO A 5 -11.96 -0.12 3.43
CA PRO A 5 -11.06 -0.84 2.53
C PRO A 5 -9.62 -0.39 2.76
N LEU A 6 -8.71 -1.35 2.93
CA LEU A 6 -7.28 -1.08 3.12
C LEU A 6 -6.69 -0.41 1.86
N ARG A 7 -5.73 0.50 2.06
CA ARG A 7 -4.97 1.11 0.96
C ARG A 7 -4.04 0.06 0.36
N ARG A 8 -3.95 -0.05 -0.97
CA ARG A 8 -3.18 -1.14 -1.59
C ARG A 8 -1.81 -0.66 -2.05
N LEU A 9 -0.75 -1.41 -1.71
CA LEU A 9 0.60 -1.16 -2.20
C LEU A 9 0.66 -1.28 -3.74
N ALA A 10 -0.08 -2.24 -4.32
CA ALA A 10 -0.16 -2.42 -5.76
C ALA A 10 -0.72 -1.19 -6.51
N ASP A 11 -1.56 -0.38 -5.84
CA ASP A 11 -2.18 0.79 -6.45
C ASP A 11 -1.22 2.00 -6.50
N LEU A 12 -0.03 1.91 -5.90
CA LEU A 12 0.97 2.96 -5.98
C LEU A 12 1.62 3.04 -7.37
N PRO A 13 2.02 4.25 -7.82
CA PRO A 13 2.61 4.47 -9.14
C PRO A 13 3.77 3.52 -9.45
N GLY A 14 3.61 2.73 -10.51
CA GLY A 14 4.64 1.82 -10.99
C GLY A 14 4.74 0.48 -10.25
N VAL A 15 4.10 0.30 -9.10
CA VAL A 15 4.24 -0.91 -8.28
C VAL A 15 3.62 -2.14 -8.94
N ASP A 16 2.36 -2.07 -9.40
CA ASP A 16 1.71 -3.21 -10.08
C ASP A 16 2.45 -3.60 -11.38
N ALA A 17 2.91 -2.60 -12.15
CA ALA A 17 3.70 -2.85 -13.35
C ALA A 17 5.05 -3.51 -13.02
N PHE A 18 5.68 -3.13 -11.91
CA PHE A 18 6.93 -3.72 -11.45
C PHE A 18 6.72 -5.14 -10.88
N GLU A 19 5.64 -5.38 -10.14
CA GLU A 19 5.22 -6.72 -9.70
C GLU A 19 5.02 -7.66 -10.89
N LEU A 20 4.33 -7.20 -11.95
CA LEU A 20 4.13 -8.00 -13.15
C LEU A 20 5.47 -8.39 -13.82
N LYS A 21 6.45 -7.47 -13.84
CA LYS A 21 7.80 -7.79 -14.33
C LYS A 21 8.50 -8.79 -13.41
N ALA A 22 8.42 -8.61 -12.09
CA ALA A 22 9.02 -9.50 -11.10
C ALA A 22 8.42 -10.92 -11.11
N LEU A 23 7.16 -11.08 -11.51
CA LEU A 23 6.57 -12.40 -11.77
C LEU A 23 7.32 -13.14 -12.88
N MET A 24 7.75 -12.42 -13.93
CA MET A 24 8.47 -13.00 -15.07
C MET A 24 9.97 -13.11 -14.81
N LYS A 25 10.54 -12.18 -14.03
CA LYS A 25 11.96 -12.12 -13.68
C LYS A 25 12.12 -11.99 -12.15
N PRO A 26 12.07 -13.09 -11.40
CA PRO A 26 12.03 -13.06 -9.94
C PRO A 26 13.19 -12.30 -9.28
N ARG A 27 14.37 -12.33 -9.90
CA ARG A 27 15.58 -11.62 -9.44
C ARG A 27 15.40 -10.10 -9.37
N LEU A 28 14.44 -9.52 -10.10
CA LEU A 28 14.12 -8.09 -10.00
C LEU A 28 13.56 -7.69 -8.63
N ALA A 29 12.92 -8.63 -7.93
CA ALA A 29 12.33 -8.41 -6.62
C ALA A 29 13.23 -8.88 -5.47
N ASP A 30 14.47 -9.26 -5.75
CA ASP A 30 15.42 -9.74 -4.75
C ASP A 30 16.17 -8.55 -4.11
N PRO A 31 16.03 -8.30 -2.79
CA PRO A 31 16.75 -7.23 -2.11
C PRO A 31 18.26 -7.32 -2.24
N ASP A 32 18.83 -8.54 -2.33
CA ASP A 32 20.27 -8.73 -2.43
C ASP A 32 20.82 -8.35 -3.81
N GLU A 33 19.95 -8.27 -4.83
CA GLU A 33 20.31 -7.96 -6.21
C GLU A 33 19.80 -6.60 -6.67
N ARG A 34 19.23 -5.80 -5.74
CA ARG A 34 18.60 -4.53 -6.09
C ARG A 34 19.55 -3.53 -6.77
N HIS A 35 20.84 -3.56 -6.42
CA HIS A 35 21.85 -2.68 -7.03
C HIS A 35 22.14 -3.00 -8.51
N ASP A 36 21.84 -4.22 -8.96
CA ASP A 36 21.96 -4.60 -10.38
C ASP A 36 20.74 -4.17 -11.20
N ASN A 37 19.70 -3.64 -10.55
CA ASN A 37 18.39 -3.35 -11.13
C ASN A 37 17.97 -1.91 -10.82
N PRO A 38 18.49 -0.90 -11.54
CA PRO A 38 18.21 0.51 -11.27
C PRO A 38 16.72 0.87 -11.37
N GLU A 39 15.92 0.08 -12.10
CA GLU A 39 14.47 0.28 -12.18
C GLU A 39 13.76 0.12 -10.81
N VAL A 40 14.39 -0.56 -9.84
CA VAL A 40 13.86 -0.68 -8.48
C VAL A 40 13.81 0.70 -7.81
N ASP A 41 14.89 1.48 -7.91
CA ASP A 41 14.95 2.84 -7.35
C ASP A 41 14.07 3.81 -8.10
N ASP A 42 13.90 3.64 -9.42
CA ASP A 42 12.96 4.43 -10.20
C ASP A 42 11.52 4.18 -9.74
N THR A 43 11.13 2.91 -9.52
CA THR A 43 9.81 2.57 -8.96
C THR A 43 9.65 3.09 -7.53
N ALA A 44 10.68 2.97 -6.69
CA ALA A 44 10.62 3.48 -5.32
C ALA A 44 10.43 5.00 -5.28
N ARG A 45 11.14 5.76 -6.13
CA ARG A 45 10.95 7.21 -6.26
C ARG A 45 9.55 7.58 -6.73
N LEU A 46 9.00 6.85 -7.70
CA LEU A 46 7.65 7.09 -8.18
C LEU A 46 6.57 6.81 -7.13
N ALA A 47 6.76 5.75 -6.33
CA ALA A 47 5.79 5.30 -5.34
C ALA A 47 5.88 6.06 -4.00
N PHE A 48 7.09 6.42 -3.57
CA PHE A 48 7.39 6.92 -2.22
C PHE A 48 8.16 8.25 -2.19
N GLY A 49 8.65 8.74 -3.33
CA GLY A 49 9.48 9.94 -3.39
C GLY A 49 10.94 9.74 -2.92
N LEU A 50 11.39 8.51 -2.70
CA LEU A 50 12.76 8.18 -2.29
C LEU A 50 13.23 6.82 -2.86
N THR A 51 14.56 6.65 -2.90
CA THR A 51 15.26 5.40 -3.23
C THR A 51 15.36 4.47 -2.01
N LEU A 52 15.69 3.20 -2.23
CA LEU A 52 15.85 2.26 -1.11
C LEU A 52 17.05 2.60 -0.23
N ASP A 53 18.14 3.10 -0.81
CA ASP A 53 19.30 3.55 -0.05
C ASP A 53 18.97 4.77 0.83
N GLU A 54 18.16 5.71 0.32
CA GLU A 54 17.66 6.81 1.12
C GLU A 54 16.76 6.32 2.26
N ALA A 55 15.92 5.29 2.03
CA ALA A 55 15.09 4.68 3.07
C ALA A 55 15.93 4.06 4.19
N GLU A 56 16.95 3.27 3.82
CA GLU A 56 17.84 2.58 4.76
C GLU A 56 18.69 3.56 5.59
N ALA A 57 19.00 4.73 5.04
CA ALA A 57 19.74 5.78 5.74
C ALA A 57 18.89 6.52 6.80
N VAL A 58 17.55 6.35 6.80
CA VAL A 58 16.67 7.02 7.75
C VAL A 58 16.85 6.45 9.15
N VAL A 59 17.15 7.33 10.11
CA VAL A 59 17.14 6.99 11.53
C VAL A 59 15.69 6.83 11.98
N LEU A 60 15.32 5.62 12.38
CA LEU A 60 13.98 5.33 12.88
C LEU A 60 13.73 6.05 14.22
N PRO A 61 12.54 6.66 14.42
CA PRO A 61 12.13 7.22 15.72
C PRO A 61 12.24 6.22 16.86
N ALA A 62 12.45 6.72 18.09
CA ALA A 62 12.59 5.86 19.27
C ALA A 62 11.31 5.07 19.61
N ASP A 63 10.14 5.59 19.22
CA ASP A 63 8.82 4.99 19.39
C ASP A 63 8.36 4.18 18.17
N TRP A 64 9.30 3.74 17.31
CA TRP A 64 8.98 2.95 16.13
C TRP A 64 8.23 1.65 16.50
N PRO A 65 7.07 1.36 15.90
CA PRO A 65 6.24 0.24 16.28
C PRO A 65 6.96 -1.10 16.17
N ALA A 66 6.78 -1.98 17.16
CA ALA A 66 7.50 -3.26 17.23
C ALA A 66 7.23 -4.18 16.03
N HIS A 67 6.01 -4.19 15.48
CA HIS A 67 5.66 -4.97 14.29
C HIS A 67 6.27 -4.42 13.00
N LEU A 68 6.76 -3.18 13.00
CA LEU A 68 7.51 -2.57 11.90
C LEU A 68 9.04 -2.57 12.12
N GLN A 69 9.52 -3.19 13.20
CA GLN A 69 10.94 -3.36 13.42
C GLN A 69 11.45 -4.59 12.67
N ARG A 70 12.68 -4.48 12.14
CA ARG A 70 13.40 -5.57 11.46
C ARG A 70 12.58 -6.24 10.35
N LEU A 71 11.94 -5.42 9.52
CA LEU A 71 11.14 -5.84 8.37
C LEU A 71 11.93 -6.76 7.42
N ASP A 72 13.24 -6.54 7.30
CA ASP A 72 14.19 -7.36 6.54
C ASP A 72 14.24 -8.84 6.98
N ARG A 73 13.82 -9.15 8.21
CA ARG A 73 13.89 -10.51 8.79
C ARG A 73 12.54 -11.18 8.93
N GLN A 74 11.46 -10.47 8.63
CA GLN A 74 10.11 -10.98 8.78
C GLN A 74 9.77 -11.90 7.61
N SER A 75 8.94 -12.92 7.87
CA SER A 75 8.41 -13.72 6.77
C SER A 75 7.41 -12.89 5.95
N PRO A 76 7.16 -13.23 4.67
CA PRO A 76 6.16 -12.53 3.87
C PRO A 76 4.76 -12.49 4.52
N ALA A 77 4.40 -13.53 5.28
CA ALA A 77 3.12 -13.57 5.99
C ALA A 77 3.08 -12.60 7.18
N ASP A 78 4.19 -12.48 7.92
CA ASP A 78 4.29 -11.54 9.04
C ASP A 78 4.27 -10.09 8.54
N LEU A 79 4.91 -9.81 7.40
CA LEU A 79 4.85 -8.51 6.74
C LEU A 79 3.42 -8.13 6.35
N VAL A 80 2.65 -9.06 5.78
CA VAL A 80 1.22 -8.82 5.47
C VAL A 80 0.47 -8.40 6.73
N ALA A 81 0.59 -9.17 7.82
CA ALA A 81 -0.09 -8.85 9.07
C ALA A 81 0.36 -7.50 9.67
N ALA A 82 1.65 -7.17 9.56
CA ALA A 82 2.21 -5.91 10.03
C ALA A 82 1.64 -4.71 9.25
N PHE A 83 1.51 -4.82 7.92
CA PHE A 83 0.96 -3.74 7.09
C PHE A 83 -0.56 -3.62 7.17
N GLU A 84 -1.29 -4.73 7.34
CA GLU A 84 -2.73 -4.69 7.62
C GLU A 84 -3.01 -3.86 8.88
N ALA A 85 -2.19 -4.01 9.93
CA ALA A 85 -2.29 -3.21 11.16
C ALA A 85 -2.01 -1.70 10.94
N GLU A 86 -1.30 -1.34 9.87
CA GLU A 86 -1.05 0.05 9.44
C GLU A 86 -2.08 0.54 8.40
N GLY A 87 -3.12 -0.24 8.10
CA GLY A 87 -4.16 0.11 7.14
C GLY A 87 -3.76 -0.10 5.68
N TRP A 88 -2.85 -1.03 5.42
CA TRP A 88 -2.32 -1.36 4.08
C TRP A 88 -2.54 -2.82 3.69
N ASP A 89 -3.00 -3.03 2.46
CA ASP A 89 -3.00 -4.31 1.78
C ASP A 89 -1.75 -4.41 0.88
N VAL A 90 -0.89 -5.36 1.20
CA VAL A 90 0.36 -5.65 0.46
C VAL A 90 0.28 -6.98 -0.29
N THR A 91 -0.93 -7.39 -0.66
CA THR A 91 -1.20 -8.65 -1.37
C THR A 91 -1.72 -8.44 -2.80
N ASP A 92 -1.55 -9.48 -3.62
CA ASP A 92 -2.13 -9.57 -4.96
C ASP A 92 -3.65 -9.85 -4.91
N ALA A 93 -4.30 -9.94 -6.08
CA ALA A 93 -5.72 -10.25 -6.18
C ALA A 93 -6.12 -11.65 -5.65
N LYS A 94 -5.16 -12.52 -5.34
CA LYS A 94 -5.35 -13.85 -4.76
C LYS A 94 -4.93 -13.89 -3.28
N HIS A 95 -4.75 -12.74 -2.64
CA HIS A 95 -4.28 -12.59 -1.26
C HIS A 95 -2.92 -13.26 -1.00
N LYS A 96 -2.04 -13.28 -2.00
CA LYS A 96 -0.63 -13.67 -1.84
C LYS A 96 0.21 -12.41 -1.63
N PRO A 97 1.21 -12.42 -0.74
CA PRO A 97 2.13 -11.29 -0.60
C PRO A 97 2.72 -10.94 -1.97
N LEU A 98 2.77 -9.64 -2.28
CA LEU A 98 3.45 -9.15 -3.49
C LEU A 98 4.91 -9.57 -3.47
N ARG A 99 5.47 -9.95 -4.62
CA ARG A 99 6.88 -10.33 -4.71
C ARG A 99 7.81 -9.18 -4.39
N VAL A 100 7.41 -7.97 -4.75
CA VAL A 100 8.17 -6.73 -4.50
C VAL A 100 8.09 -6.26 -3.04
N LEU A 101 7.29 -6.91 -2.20
CA LEU A 101 7.09 -6.50 -0.80
C LEU A 101 8.41 -6.40 0.00
N PRO A 102 9.38 -7.34 -0.08
CA PRO A 102 10.63 -7.23 0.67
C PRO A 102 11.46 -5.99 0.31
N LEU A 103 11.36 -5.49 -0.93
CA LEU A 103 12.01 -4.26 -1.36
C LEU A 103 11.31 -3.02 -0.79
N PHE A 104 9.98 -3.01 -0.84
CA PHE A 104 9.20 -1.80 -0.58
C PHE A 104 8.62 -1.70 0.84
N ALA A 105 8.84 -2.70 1.69
CA ALA A 105 8.36 -2.70 3.07
C ALA A 105 8.87 -1.48 3.87
N LEU A 106 10.18 -1.23 3.90
CA LEU A 106 10.73 -0.10 4.65
C LEU A 106 10.27 1.26 4.08
N PRO A 107 10.39 1.55 2.76
CA PRO A 107 9.85 2.78 2.18
C PRO A 107 8.36 3.00 2.47
N LEU A 108 7.53 1.95 2.37
CA LEU A 108 6.11 2.03 2.69
C LEU A 108 5.88 2.41 4.15
N ALA A 109 6.57 1.75 5.09
CA ALA A 109 6.42 2.03 6.52
C ALA A 109 6.84 3.46 6.89
N LEU A 110 7.93 3.97 6.30
CA LEU A 110 8.40 5.34 6.50
C LEU A 110 7.39 6.37 5.98
N ALA A 111 6.91 6.17 4.74
CA ALA A 111 6.00 7.12 4.10
C ALA A 111 4.59 7.08 4.75
N ALA A 112 4.10 5.89 5.09
CA ALA A 112 2.80 5.73 5.77
C ALA A 112 2.75 6.41 7.15
N ARG A 113 3.90 6.48 7.84
CA ARG A 113 4.02 7.14 9.16
C ARG A 113 4.53 8.57 9.08
N GLY A 114 4.79 9.09 7.88
CA GLY A 114 5.25 10.46 7.65
C GLY A 114 6.66 10.74 8.17
N VAL A 115 7.51 9.72 8.28
CA VAL A 115 8.91 9.86 8.74
C VAL A 115 9.84 10.25 7.60
N ALA A 116 9.69 9.61 6.45
CA ALA A 116 10.42 9.94 5.23
C ALA A 116 9.61 9.50 4.01
N GLY A 117 9.75 10.24 2.92
CA GLY A 117 8.94 10.01 1.72
C GLY A 117 7.53 10.52 1.81
N GLU A 118 6.86 10.38 0.68
CA GLU A 118 5.50 10.84 0.48
C GLU A 118 4.72 9.79 -0.31
N LEU A 119 3.49 9.54 0.12
CA LEU A 119 2.57 8.72 -0.64
C LEU A 119 1.75 9.63 -1.55
N PRO A 120 1.54 9.25 -2.83
CA PRO A 120 0.68 10.01 -3.71
C PRO A 120 -0.72 10.09 -3.11
N PHE A 121 -1.29 11.29 -3.13
CA PHE A 121 -2.65 11.51 -2.68
C PHE A 121 -3.62 10.72 -3.58
N VAL A 122 -4.24 9.69 -3.01
CA VAL A 122 -5.40 9.02 -3.61
C VAL A 122 -6.59 9.42 -2.77
N ALA A 123 -7.47 10.26 -3.32
CA ALA A 123 -8.76 10.53 -2.68
C ALA A 123 -9.48 9.18 -2.50
N GLU A 124 -9.97 8.91 -1.28
CA GLU A 124 -10.85 7.76 -1.08
C GLU A 124 -11.97 7.83 -2.13
N PRO A 125 -12.33 6.72 -2.77
CA PRO A 125 -13.46 6.72 -3.68
C PRO A 125 -14.65 7.26 -2.92
N ASP A 126 -15.23 8.36 -3.43
CA ASP A 126 -16.50 8.89 -2.94
C ASP A 126 -17.42 7.70 -2.74
N HIS A 127 -17.91 7.54 -1.51
CA HIS A 127 -18.79 6.44 -1.11
C HIS A 127 -19.79 6.14 -2.24
N PRO A 128 -20.19 4.87 -2.47
CA PRO A 128 -21.27 4.60 -3.39
C PRO A 128 -22.41 5.54 -3.02
N THR A 129 -22.78 6.43 -3.94
CA THR A 129 -23.90 7.35 -3.78
C THR A 129 -25.08 6.47 -3.41
N THR A 130 -25.34 6.38 -2.12
CA THR A 130 -26.53 5.73 -1.63
C THR A 130 -27.61 6.61 -2.19
N ASP A 131 -28.43 6.07 -3.07
CA ASP A 131 -29.42 6.77 -3.85
C ASP A 131 -30.56 7.26 -2.93
N TRP A 132 -30.21 8.20 -2.05
CA TRP A 132 -31.05 8.74 -1.00
C TRP A 132 -32.23 9.51 -1.61
N GLY A 133 -32.04 10.04 -2.82
CA GLY A 133 -33.06 10.71 -3.61
C GLY A 133 -34.18 9.78 -4.08
N SER A 134 -33.87 8.51 -4.38
CA SER A 134 -34.88 7.54 -4.83
C SER A 134 -35.86 7.13 -3.73
N ASN A 135 -35.40 7.03 -2.47
CA ASN A 135 -36.28 6.71 -1.33
C ASN A 135 -37.19 7.89 -0.93
N LEU A 136 -36.68 9.13 -0.98
CA LEU A 136 -37.48 10.33 -0.68
C LEU A 136 -38.65 10.53 -1.67
N LYS A 137 -38.42 10.25 -2.96
CA LYS A 137 -39.46 10.38 -3.99
C LYS A 137 -40.57 9.33 -3.82
N ALA A 138 -40.22 8.13 -3.37
CA ALA A 138 -41.18 7.07 -3.09
C ALA A 138 -42.06 7.38 -1.87
N ASP A 139 -41.50 7.96 -0.80
CA ASP A 139 -42.30 8.36 0.36
C ASP A 139 -43.16 9.60 0.12
N ALA A 140 -42.68 10.59 -0.65
CA ALA A 140 -43.48 11.75 -1.02
C ALA A 140 -44.75 11.38 -1.83
N ALA A 141 -44.70 10.34 -2.65
CA ALA A 141 -45.86 9.83 -3.39
C ALA A 141 -46.91 9.15 -2.47
N ARG A 142 -46.50 8.59 -1.33
CA ARG A 142 -47.40 7.99 -0.34
C ARG A 142 -48.15 9.03 0.49
N PHE A 143 -47.53 10.17 0.80
CA PHE A 143 -48.17 11.25 1.53
C PHE A 143 -49.23 12.03 0.74
N ARG A 144 -49.20 11.98 -0.60
CA ARG A 144 -50.18 12.66 -1.46
C ARG A 144 -51.51 11.90 -1.63
N LYS A 145 -51.64 10.71 -1.03
CA LYS A 145 -52.88 9.92 -0.96
C LYS A 145 -53.40 9.85 0.49
N ARG A 146 -53.78 11.00 1.05
CA ARG A 146 -54.84 11.11 2.06
C ARG A 146 -55.62 12.38 1.81
#